data_AF-A0A1F9AE63-F1
#
_entry.id   AF-A0A1F9AE63-F1
#
_cell.length_a   1.000
_cell.length_b   1.000
_cell.length_c   1.000
_cell.angle_alpha   90.00
_cell.angle_beta   90.00
_cell.angle_gamma   90.00
#
_symmetry.space_group_name_H-M   'P 1'
#
loop_
_entity.id
_entity.type
_entity.pdbx_description
1 polymer ?
#
loop_
_entity_poly.entity_id
_entity_poly.type
_entity_poly.pdbx_seq_one_letter_code
_entity_poly.pdbx_strand_id
1 'polypeptide(L)'
;MKRLVGVMGLIVFLTVVLTAGVLFAQQPAGKLPDFTIEKIYLTKDCMVAVVVKNLGPGPVPDEVWTVHKPKSAGVYLYKNGTGWGGASIWKFDPTKNLKNPGGTATYTSTLKVTGAAGIKAVVDLWNVVPEAKEGNNSLETKLTCEAQTGPCCIGGAYDGTYSDKPSATCKKPGTGTFTLDIKQQANCGSTIEGKVVNTANNNTHYLTGTVAPSGKCCKLVGELKGVHGTPTAGEVIQIKATLCKKGGKWFSTDGTYTNATGCSGTFTLKQK
;
A
#
# COMPACT_ATOMS: atom_id res chain seq x y z
N MET A 1 27.02 -37.13 101.68
CA MET A 1 25.90 -36.19 101.44
C MET A 1 26.43 -34.77 101.30
N LYS A 2 25.75 -33.98 100.45
CA LYS A 2 25.85 -32.52 100.25
C LYS A 2 26.98 -32.01 99.36
N ARG A 3 26.57 -31.72 98.12
CA ARG A 3 27.30 -31.02 97.06
C ARG A 3 27.36 -29.51 97.32
N LEU A 4 28.46 -28.95 96.85
CA LEU A 4 28.81 -27.53 96.82
C LEU A 4 27.99 -26.70 95.83
N VAL A 5 27.89 -25.44 96.23
CA VAL A 5 27.50 -24.19 95.57
C VAL A 5 28.32 -23.89 94.31
N GLY A 6 27.78 -23.09 93.37
CA GLY A 6 28.61 -22.29 92.46
C GLY A 6 27.91 -21.74 91.23
N VAL A 7 27.61 -20.44 91.25
CA VAL A 7 27.03 -19.60 90.18
C VAL A 7 28.11 -19.19 89.15
N MET A 8 27.77 -19.13 87.85
CA MET A 8 28.39 -18.31 86.76
C MET A 8 27.77 -18.79 85.44
N GLY A 9 27.34 -18.01 84.45
CA GLY A 9 27.37 -16.59 84.12
C GLY A 9 26.93 -16.55 82.65
N LEU A 10 25.82 -15.87 82.34
CA LEU A 10 25.22 -15.85 80.99
C LEU A 10 25.89 -14.73 80.16
N ILE A 11 26.69 -15.09 79.16
CA ILE A 11 27.22 -14.14 78.16
C ILE A 11 26.43 -14.32 76.87
N VAL A 12 25.60 -13.33 76.54
CA VAL A 12 24.90 -13.22 75.26
C VAL A 12 25.81 -12.48 74.28
N PHE A 13 26.33 -13.19 73.27
CA PHE A 13 26.99 -12.56 72.14
C PHE A 13 25.94 -12.09 71.13
N LEU A 14 25.72 -10.78 71.06
CA LEU A 14 24.92 -10.12 70.04
C LEU A 14 25.83 -9.80 68.85
N THR A 15 25.84 -10.66 67.82
CA THR A 15 26.53 -10.39 66.55
C THR A 15 25.66 -9.50 65.67
N VAL A 16 25.99 -8.22 65.60
CA VAL A 16 25.44 -7.28 64.61
C VAL A 16 26.19 -7.51 63.29
N VAL A 17 25.55 -8.19 62.35
CA VAL A 17 26.01 -8.27 60.95
C VAL A 17 25.60 -6.96 60.27
N LEU A 18 26.55 -6.03 60.12
CA LEU A 18 26.42 -4.87 59.26
C LEU A 18 26.58 -5.33 57.80
N THR A 19 25.47 -5.67 57.13
CA THR A 19 25.43 -5.76 55.68
C THR A 19 25.48 -4.34 55.11
N ALA A 20 26.64 -3.94 54.58
CA ALA A 20 26.76 -2.78 53.73
C ALA A 20 25.94 -3.05 52.45
N GLY A 21 24.67 -2.66 52.48
CA GLY A 21 23.81 -2.64 51.30
C GLY A 21 24.39 -1.68 50.29
N VAL A 22 25.00 -2.22 49.23
CA VAL A 22 25.35 -1.45 48.05
C VAL A 22 24.02 -1.01 47.43
N LEU A 23 23.64 0.24 47.70
CA LEU A 23 22.58 0.94 46.98
C LEU A 23 23.05 1.11 45.53
N PHE A 24 22.87 0.08 44.71
CA PHE A 24 22.81 0.27 43.27
C PHE A 24 21.57 1.13 43.03
N ALA A 25 21.78 2.41 42.76
CA ALA A 25 20.77 3.24 42.16
C ALA A 25 20.29 2.51 40.89
N GLN A 26 19.07 2.00 40.90
CA GLN A 26 18.40 1.57 39.66
C GLN A 26 18.41 2.81 38.76
N GLN A 27 19.27 2.79 37.72
CA GLN A 27 19.13 3.75 36.64
C GLN A 27 17.66 3.68 36.19
N PRO A 28 16.95 4.82 36.08
CA PRO A 28 15.58 4.79 35.60
C PRO A 28 15.59 4.07 34.26
N ALA A 29 14.89 2.94 34.18
CA ALA A 29 14.84 2.12 32.98
C ALA A 29 14.46 3.04 31.82
N GLY A 30 15.42 3.29 30.92
CA GLY A 30 15.20 4.16 29.77
C GLY A 30 14.01 3.61 29.00
N LYS A 31 13.08 4.50 28.61
CA LYS A 31 11.98 4.12 27.72
C LYS A 31 12.60 3.51 26.46
N LEU A 32 12.33 2.23 26.20
CA LEU A 32 12.85 1.51 25.04
C LEU A 32 11.89 1.68 23.84
N PRO A 33 12.41 1.65 22.59
CA PRO A 33 11.57 1.51 21.41
C PRO A 33 10.86 0.15 21.41
N ASP A 34 9.87 -0.04 20.54
CA ASP A 34 9.17 -1.31 20.34
C ASP A 34 8.69 -1.39 18.89
N PHE A 35 9.44 -2.08 18.07
CA PHE A 35 9.15 -2.27 16.66
C PHE A 35 8.02 -3.25 16.47
N THR A 36 7.17 -2.96 15.50
CA THR A 36 6.16 -3.91 15.07
C THR A 36 5.88 -3.75 13.59
N ILE A 37 5.41 -4.83 12.97
CA ILE A 37 4.87 -4.78 11.62
C ILE A 37 3.38 -4.40 11.74
N GLU A 38 3.06 -3.14 11.43
CA GLU A 38 1.68 -2.65 11.49
C GLU A 38 0.82 -3.26 10.38
N LYS A 39 1.36 -3.37 9.16
CA LYS A 39 0.67 -4.04 8.03
C LYS A 39 1.62 -4.53 6.95
N ILE A 40 1.18 -5.54 6.22
CA ILE A 40 1.79 -6.04 4.98
C ILE A 40 0.72 -5.98 3.89
N TYR A 41 1.04 -5.40 2.74
CA TYR A 41 0.09 -5.26 1.62
C TYR A 41 0.80 -5.35 0.27
N LEU A 42 0.02 -5.46 -0.81
CA LEU A 42 0.53 -5.41 -2.18
C LEU A 42 0.36 -4.00 -2.75
N THR A 43 1.40 -3.51 -3.44
CA THR A 43 1.25 -2.35 -4.32
C THR A 43 0.39 -2.71 -5.54
N LYS A 44 0.00 -1.71 -6.33
CA LYS A 44 -0.72 -1.91 -7.60
C LYS A 44 0.02 -2.85 -8.58
N ASP A 45 1.34 -2.93 -8.47
CA ASP A 45 2.21 -3.75 -9.31
C ASP A 45 2.49 -5.13 -8.70
N CYS A 46 1.75 -5.49 -7.64
CA CYS A 46 1.89 -6.71 -6.86
C CYS A 46 3.24 -6.90 -6.17
N MET A 47 3.91 -5.79 -5.84
CA MET A 47 5.10 -5.82 -5.00
C MET A 47 4.69 -5.79 -3.52
N VAL A 48 5.41 -6.52 -2.67
CA VAL A 48 5.15 -6.51 -1.22
C VAL A 48 5.64 -5.20 -0.61
N ALA A 49 4.77 -4.53 0.14
CA ALA A 49 5.07 -3.39 0.98
C ALA A 49 4.77 -3.71 2.45
N VAL A 50 5.62 -3.22 3.35
CA VAL A 50 5.56 -3.46 4.79
C VAL A 50 5.60 -2.11 5.50
N VAL A 51 4.67 -1.88 6.42
CA VAL A 51 4.72 -0.73 7.32
C VAL A 51 5.26 -1.18 8.67
N VAL A 52 6.37 -0.59 9.06
CA VAL A 52 6.98 -0.73 10.38
C VAL A 52 6.53 0.44 11.24
N LYS A 53 6.34 0.19 12.53
CA LYS A 53 5.99 1.20 13.52
C LYS A 53 6.86 1.04 14.76
N ASN A 54 7.27 2.15 15.37
CA ASN A 54 7.76 2.17 16.74
C ASN A 54 6.57 2.41 17.68
N LEU A 55 6.04 1.34 18.28
CA LEU A 55 4.98 1.37 19.28
C LEU A 55 5.50 1.75 20.67
N GLY A 56 6.81 1.73 20.86
CA GLY A 56 7.44 1.85 22.17
C GLY A 56 7.43 3.27 22.69
N PRO A 57 7.53 3.45 24.02
CA PRO A 57 7.60 4.77 24.62
C PRO A 57 8.96 5.46 24.38
N GLY A 58 9.96 4.74 23.88
CA GLY A 58 11.32 5.19 23.67
C GLY A 58 11.67 5.52 22.22
N PRO A 59 12.68 6.37 22.00
CA PRO A 59 13.19 6.62 20.67
C PRO A 59 14.07 5.45 20.19
N VAL A 60 14.14 5.26 18.87
CA VAL A 60 15.06 4.32 18.25
C VAL A 60 16.50 4.88 18.32
N PRO A 61 17.52 4.08 18.70
CA PRO A 61 18.92 4.53 18.73
C PRO A 61 19.43 5.02 17.36
N ASP A 62 20.29 6.04 17.33
CA ASP A 62 20.80 6.60 16.06
C ASP A 62 21.68 5.63 15.27
N GLU A 63 22.25 4.64 15.94
CA GLU A 63 23.07 3.56 15.41
C GLU A 63 22.35 2.76 14.32
N VAL A 64 21.01 2.69 14.38
CA VAL A 64 20.18 2.08 13.34
C VAL A 64 20.41 2.73 11.97
N TRP A 65 20.72 4.03 11.95
CA TRP A 65 20.99 4.81 10.74
C TRP A 65 22.47 5.01 10.44
N THR A 66 23.32 5.06 11.47
CA THR A 66 24.73 5.43 11.32
C THR A 66 25.70 4.25 11.26
N VAL A 67 25.32 3.06 11.77
CA VAL A 67 26.19 1.89 11.83
C VAL A 67 25.72 0.82 10.84
N HIS A 68 26.47 0.66 9.75
CA HIS A 68 26.13 -0.25 8.66
C HIS A 68 26.94 -1.55 8.75
N LYS A 69 26.30 -2.63 9.21
CA LYS A 69 26.89 -3.96 9.33
C LYS A 69 26.02 -5.00 8.62
N PRO A 70 26.55 -6.18 8.25
CA PRO A 70 25.73 -7.24 7.63
C PRO A 70 24.52 -7.66 8.47
N LYS A 71 24.64 -7.63 9.81
CA LYS A 71 23.55 -7.87 10.77
C LYS A 71 23.08 -6.56 11.39
N SER A 72 22.37 -5.75 10.61
CA SER A 72 21.72 -4.51 11.09
C SER A 72 20.22 -4.71 11.27
N ALA A 73 19.59 -3.85 12.09
CA ALA A 73 18.15 -3.73 12.19
C ALA A 73 17.54 -3.40 10.82
N GLY A 74 16.50 -4.15 10.45
CA GLY A 74 15.92 -4.13 9.11
C GLY A 74 14.66 -4.97 9.02
N VAL A 75 13.98 -4.91 7.88
CA VAL A 75 12.83 -5.78 7.58
C VAL A 75 13.31 -6.91 6.68
N TYR A 76 13.00 -8.14 7.07
CA TYR A 76 13.25 -9.36 6.31
C TYR A 76 11.93 -10.01 5.92
N LEU A 77 11.83 -10.44 4.67
CA LEU A 77 10.66 -11.03 4.06
C LEU A 77 10.87 -12.52 3.83
N TYR A 78 9.80 -13.28 4.07
CA TYR A 78 9.68 -14.68 3.72
C TYR A 78 8.43 -14.88 2.85
N LYS A 79 8.56 -15.67 1.79
CA LYS A 79 7.47 -16.05 0.90
C LYS A 79 7.24 -17.55 1.02
N ASN A 80 6.05 -17.95 1.45
CA ASN A 80 5.68 -19.35 1.69
C ASN A 80 6.72 -20.08 2.57
N GLY A 81 7.14 -19.43 3.66
CA GLY A 81 8.17 -19.95 4.58
C GLY A 81 9.61 -19.85 4.09
N THR A 82 9.87 -19.53 2.82
CA THR A 82 11.23 -19.39 2.28
C THR A 82 11.73 -17.97 2.40
N GLY A 83 12.94 -17.76 2.95
CA GLY A 83 13.57 -16.45 3.04
C GLY A 83 13.79 -15.84 1.66
N TRP A 84 13.35 -14.60 1.46
CA TRP A 84 13.49 -13.89 0.18
C TRP A 84 14.60 -12.84 0.22
N GLY A 85 14.68 -12.06 1.30
CA GLY A 85 15.60 -10.95 1.42
C GLY A 85 15.02 -9.85 2.30
N GLY A 86 15.62 -8.66 2.27
CA GLY A 86 15.19 -7.57 3.13
C GLY A 86 15.93 -6.27 2.87
N ALA A 87 15.65 -5.28 3.70
CA ALA A 87 16.37 -4.01 3.72
C ALA A 87 16.58 -3.54 5.16
N SER A 88 17.75 -2.97 5.42
CA SER A 88 18.05 -2.29 6.68
C SER A 88 17.19 -1.02 6.83
N ILE A 89 16.89 -0.64 8.07
CA ILE A 89 16.08 0.57 8.38
C ILE A 89 16.69 1.80 7.73
N TRP A 90 18.02 1.97 7.79
CA TRP A 90 18.70 3.11 7.18
C TRP A 90 18.46 3.26 5.67
N LYS A 91 18.17 2.16 4.95
CA LYS A 91 17.89 2.21 3.50
C LYS A 91 16.46 2.64 3.19
N PHE A 92 15.48 2.16 3.94
CA PHE A 92 14.07 2.43 3.65
C PHE A 92 13.47 3.58 4.48
N ASP A 93 14.14 4.01 5.55
CA ASP A 93 13.74 5.14 6.39
C ASP A 93 14.90 6.16 6.58
N PRO A 94 15.45 6.75 5.50
CA PRO A 94 16.56 7.69 5.61
C PRO A 94 16.20 8.98 6.35
N THR A 95 14.90 9.32 6.43
CA THR A 95 14.40 10.51 7.15
C THR A 95 14.14 10.25 8.63
N LYS A 96 14.41 9.03 9.12
CA LYS A 96 14.25 8.62 10.52
C LYS A 96 12.81 8.76 11.04
N ASN A 97 11.81 8.46 10.23
CA ASN A 97 10.41 8.53 10.64
C ASN A 97 10.10 7.56 11.80
N LEU A 98 10.85 6.47 11.95
CA LEU A 98 10.74 5.54 13.09
C LEU A 98 11.37 6.07 14.39
N LYS A 99 12.14 7.17 14.35
CA LYS A 99 12.94 7.65 15.49
C LYS A 99 12.12 7.85 16.74
N ASN A 100 10.95 8.46 16.63
CA ASN A 100 10.13 8.83 17.78
C ASN A 100 9.01 7.82 18.02
N PRO A 101 8.52 7.69 19.27
CA PRO A 101 7.32 6.92 19.59
C PRO A 101 6.15 7.22 18.65
N GLY A 102 5.48 6.18 18.16
CA GLY A 102 4.38 6.26 17.20
C GLY A 102 4.79 6.46 15.74
N GLY A 103 6.08 6.69 15.48
CA GLY A 103 6.62 6.87 14.12
C GLY A 103 6.46 5.63 13.24
N THR A 104 6.27 5.83 11.94
CA THR A 104 6.10 4.75 10.96
C THR A 104 7.00 4.95 9.74
N ALA A 105 7.43 3.84 9.14
CA ALA A 105 8.14 3.85 7.86
C ALA A 105 7.70 2.68 6.99
N THR A 106 7.68 2.89 5.68
CA THR A 106 7.24 1.87 4.72
C THR A 106 8.43 1.33 3.92
N TYR A 107 8.67 0.03 4.01
CA TYR A 107 9.57 -0.69 3.12
C TYR A 107 8.78 -1.26 1.95
N THR A 108 9.05 -0.78 0.73
CA THR A 108 8.55 -1.39 -0.50
C THR A 108 9.64 -2.25 -1.12
N SER A 109 9.39 -3.56 -1.20
CA SER A 109 10.35 -4.53 -1.74
C SER A 109 10.20 -4.69 -3.26
N THR A 110 11.14 -5.40 -3.88
CA THR A 110 10.99 -5.93 -5.25
C THR A 110 10.39 -7.34 -5.28
N LEU A 111 9.90 -7.86 -4.14
CA LEU A 111 9.26 -9.17 -4.06
C LEU A 111 7.89 -9.12 -4.72
N LYS A 112 7.79 -9.73 -5.89
CA LYS A 112 6.53 -9.86 -6.62
C LYS A 112 5.73 -11.08 -6.16
N VAL A 113 4.46 -10.86 -5.87
CA VAL A 113 3.48 -11.93 -5.64
C VAL A 113 2.75 -12.21 -6.96
N THR A 114 2.53 -13.49 -7.25
CA THR A 114 1.79 -13.98 -8.43
C THR A 114 0.79 -15.00 -7.92
N GLY A 115 -0.51 -14.75 -8.07
CA GLY A 115 -1.54 -15.54 -7.40
C GLY A 115 -1.50 -15.33 -5.88
N ALA A 116 -1.79 -16.38 -5.11
CA ALA A 116 -1.75 -16.33 -3.65
C ALA A 116 -0.37 -16.71 -3.08
N ALA A 117 0.11 -15.99 -2.07
CA ALA A 117 1.31 -16.31 -1.30
C ALA A 117 1.16 -15.93 0.17
N GLY A 118 1.67 -16.78 1.06
CA GLY A 118 1.92 -16.41 2.46
C GLY A 118 3.15 -15.52 2.54
N ILE A 119 3.01 -14.33 3.11
CA ILE A 119 4.09 -13.36 3.30
C ILE A 119 4.26 -13.12 4.79
N LYS A 120 5.47 -13.40 5.27
CA LYS A 120 5.91 -13.05 6.62
C LYS A 120 6.95 -11.94 6.55
N ALA A 121 6.77 -10.92 7.37
CA ALA A 121 7.77 -9.88 7.59
C ALA A 121 8.27 -9.96 9.03
N VAL A 122 9.58 -9.77 9.22
CA VAL A 122 10.22 -9.67 10.54
C VAL A 122 11.06 -8.40 10.56
N VAL A 123 10.78 -7.49 11.48
CA VAL A 123 11.63 -6.34 11.77
C VAL A 123 12.67 -6.71 12.84
N ASP A 124 13.87 -6.19 12.70
CA ASP A 124 15.02 -6.44 13.57
C ASP A 124 15.27 -7.93 13.89
N LEU A 125 15.33 -8.76 12.85
CA LEU A 125 15.54 -10.22 12.94
C LEU A 125 16.74 -10.64 13.82
N TRP A 126 17.73 -9.78 14.00
CA TRP A 126 18.96 -10.07 14.76
C TRP A 126 18.94 -9.49 16.17
N ASN A 127 17.82 -8.90 16.61
CA ASN A 127 17.63 -8.22 17.89
C ASN A 127 18.79 -7.25 18.19
N VAL A 128 19.08 -6.37 17.22
CA VAL A 128 20.19 -5.41 17.29
C VAL A 128 19.82 -4.23 18.19
N VAL A 129 18.54 -3.87 18.21
CA VAL A 129 18.00 -2.80 19.04
C VAL A 129 17.36 -3.45 20.26
N PRO A 130 17.72 -3.05 21.49
CA PRO A 130 16.97 -3.48 22.67
C PRO A 130 15.57 -2.87 22.67
N GLU A 131 14.54 -3.71 22.73
CA GLU A 131 13.14 -3.28 22.61
C GLU A 131 12.35 -3.52 23.89
N ALA A 132 11.25 -2.78 24.07
CA ALA A 132 10.34 -3.00 25.19
C ALA A 132 9.64 -4.36 25.08
N LYS A 133 9.48 -4.88 23.85
CA LYS A 133 8.87 -6.18 23.58
C LYS A 133 9.43 -6.78 22.29
N GLU A 134 10.21 -7.84 22.42
CA GLU A 134 10.82 -8.53 21.27
C GLU A 134 9.82 -9.45 20.52
N GLY A 135 8.69 -9.79 21.16
CA GLY A 135 7.75 -10.81 20.70
C GLY A 135 6.77 -10.38 19.60
N ASN A 136 6.73 -9.10 19.23
CA ASN A 136 5.79 -8.51 18.25
C ASN A 136 6.48 -7.97 16.99
N ASN A 137 7.72 -8.37 16.78
CA ASN A 137 8.54 -7.98 15.64
C ASN A 137 8.18 -8.70 14.33
N SER A 138 7.13 -9.51 14.31
CA SER A 138 6.74 -10.25 13.11
C SER A 138 5.24 -10.26 12.86
N LEU A 139 4.88 -10.25 11.58
CA LEU A 139 3.51 -10.44 11.10
C LEU A 139 3.55 -11.36 9.89
N GLU A 140 2.57 -12.25 9.79
CA GLU A 140 2.36 -13.11 8.63
C GLU A 140 0.94 -12.93 8.11
N THR A 141 0.80 -12.81 6.78
CA THR A 141 -0.50 -12.66 6.11
C THR A 141 -0.49 -13.37 4.77
N LYS A 142 -1.67 -13.80 4.32
CA LYS A 142 -1.86 -14.34 2.97
C LYS A 142 -2.25 -13.21 2.04
N LEU A 143 -1.39 -12.93 1.06
CA LEU A 143 -1.66 -11.94 0.01
C LEU A 143 -1.99 -12.66 -1.29
N THR A 144 -3.03 -12.20 -1.97
CA THR A 144 -3.33 -12.63 -3.33
C THR A 144 -3.05 -11.46 -4.27
N CYS A 145 -2.00 -11.60 -5.07
CA CYS A 145 -1.90 -10.82 -6.29
C CYS A 145 -2.80 -11.48 -7.31
N GLU A 146 -3.96 -10.89 -7.48
CA GLU A 146 -4.74 -11.02 -8.69
C GLU A 146 -3.93 -10.38 -9.81
N ALA A 147 -3.06 -11.17 -10.44
CA ALA A 147 -2.50 -10.77 -11.71
C ALA A 147 -3.70 -10.39 -12.58
N GLN A 148 -3.66 -9.21 -13.20
CA GLN A 148 -4.65 -8.79 -14.17
C GLN A 148 -4.59 -9.75 -15.38
N THR A 149 -5.20 -10.92 -15.24
CA THR A 149 -5.20 -12.04 -16.20
C THR A 149 -6.59 -12.11 -16.80
N GLY A 150 -6.86 -11.16 -17.66
CA GLY A 150 -7.95 -11.22 -18.61
C GLY A 150 -7.43 -10.76 -19.97
N PRO A 151 -7.95 -11.29 -21.08
CA PRO A 151 -7.65 -10.75 -22.40
C PRO A 151 -7.92 -9.24 -22.49
N CYS A 152 -8.80 -8.69 -21.64
CA CYS A 152 -9.27 -7.31 -21.66
C CYS A 152 -9.06 -6.52 -20.38
N CYS A 153 -7.84 -6.49 -19.87
CA CYS A 153 -7.45 -5.62 -18.75
C CYS A 153 -7.26 -4.17 -19.21
N ILE A 154 -8.35 -3.45 -19.51
CA ILE A 154 -8.33 -2.09 -20.05
C ILE A 154 -8.36 -0.99 -18.98
N GLY A 155 -8.34 -1.34 -17.69
CA GLY A 155 -8.27 -0.34 -16.63
C GLY A 155 -7.06 0.60 -16.77
N GLY A 156 -7.24 1.87 -16.39
CA GLY A 156 -6.19 2.88 -16.36
C GLY A 156 -6.61 4.23 -16.96
N ALA A 157 -5.63 5.14 -17.03
CA ALA A 157 -5.82 6.47 -17.55
C ALA A 157 -5.53 6.55 -19.06
N TYR A 158 -6.33 7.34 -19.75
CA TYR A 158 -6.32 7.53 -21.19
C TYR A 158 -6.36 9.01 -21.55
N ASP A 159 -5.69 9.35 -22.64
CA ASP A 159 -5.97 10.57 -23.41
C ASP A 159 -6.85 10.20 -24.61
N GLY A 160 -7.80 11.06 -24.94
CA GLY A 160 -8.68 10.86 -26.07
C GLY A 160 -8.92 12.14 -26.87
N THR A 161 -9.31 11.95 -28.13
CA THR A 161 -9.79 13.00 -29.02
C THR A 161 -11.18 12.65 -29.51
N TYR A 162 -12.04 13.63 -29.74
CA TYR A 162 -13.36 13.42 -30.33
C TYR A 162 -13.58 14.33 -31.54
N SER A 163 -14.47 13.90 -32.43
CA SER A 163 -14.93 14.65 -33.59
C SER A 163 -16.43 14.44 -33.75
N ASP A 164 -17.20 15.52 -33.62
CA ASP A 164 -18.64 15.52 -33.86
C ASP A 164 -18.95 15.37 -35.34
N LYS A 165 -20.06 14.69 -35.65
CA LYS A 165 -20.64 14.60 -36.97
C LYS A 165 -21.79 15.61 -37.09
N PRO A 166 -21.86 16.41 -38.17
CA PRO A 166 -23.01 17.29 -38.42
C PRO A 166 -24.33 16.50 -38.47
N SER A 167 -25.38 17.04 -37.83
CA SER A 167 -26.73 16.49 -37.84
C SER A 167 -27.75 17.57 -37.50
N ALA A 168 -29.05 17.25 -37.61
CA ALA A 168 -30.12 18.18 -37.18
C ALA A 168 -30.03 18.55 -35.68
N THR A 169 -29.54 17.62 -34.85
CA THR A 169 -29.31 17.83 -33.41
C THR A 169 -27.94 18.44 -33.11
N CYS A 170 -27.01 18.44 -34.08
CA CYS A 170 -25.65 18.93 -33.94
C CYS A 170 -25.38 20.10 -34.91
N LYS A 171 -25.87 21.29 -34.54
CA LYS A 171 -25.76 22.50 -35.36
C LYS A 171 -24.36 23.11 -35.42
N LYS A 172 -23.51 22.80 -34.44
CA LYS A 172 -22.13 23.29 -34.32
C LYS A 172 -21.21 22.12 -33.98
N PRO A 173 -20.89 21.25 -34.96
CA PRO A 173 -19.96 20.15 -34.73
C PRO A 173 -18.57 20.71 -34.38
N GLY A 174 -17.90 20.08 -33.44
CA GLY A 174 -16.54 20.42 -33.04
C GLY A 174 -15.62 19.21 -32.96
N THR A 175 -14.36 19.52 -32.68
CA THR A 175 -13.34 18.53 -32.31
C THR A 175 -12.71 18.97 -31.01
N GLY A 176 -12.26 18.02 -30.19
CA GLY A 176 -11.60 18.36 -28.95
C GLY A 176 -10.87 17.19 -28.33
N THR A 177 -10.35 17.42 -27.13
CA THR A 177 -9.63 16.43 -26.33
C THR A 177 -10.34 16.17 -25.01
N PHE A 178 -10.10 15.00 -24.45
CA PHE A 178 -10.60 14.61 -23.14
C PHE A 178 -9.62 13.66 -22.46
N THR A 179 -9.77 13.54 -21.14
CA THR A 179 -9.16 12.44 -20.39
C THR A 179 -10.23 11.44 -19.97
N LEU A 180 -9.85 10.16 -19.91
CA LEU A 180 -10.70 9.09 -19.43
C LEU A 180 -9.93 8.24 -18.43
N ASP A 181 -10.45 8.07 -17.23
CA ASP A 181 -9.94 7.12 -16.25
C ASP A 181 -10.93 5.94 -16.12
N ILE A 182 -10.49 4.75 -16.53
CA ILE A 182 -11.30 3.52 -16.47
C ILE A 182 -10.91 2.72 -15.23
N LYS A 183 -11.88 2.51 -14.35
CA LYS A 183 -11.84 1.51 -13.29
C LYS A 183 -12.53 0.26 -13.79
N GLN A 184 -11.82 -0.86 -13.76
CA GLN A 184 -12.37 -2.15 -14.13
C GLN A 184 -12.57 -2.98 -12.87
N GLN A 185 -13.60 -3.85 -12.89
CA GLN A 185 -13.79 -4.84 -11.83
C GLN A 185 -12.49 -5.65 -11.62
N ALA A 186 -12.28 -6.10 -10.38
CA ALA A 186 -11.19 -6.99 -10.00
C ALA A 186 -10.98 -8.13 -11.01
N ASN A 187 -9.73 -8.58 -11.17
CA ASN A 187 -9.34 -9.58 -12.17
C ASN A 187 -9.66 -9.23 -13.63
N CYS A 188 -9.74 -7.95 -13.99
CA CYS A 188 -10.14 -7.53 -15.34
C CYS A 188 -11.53 -8.04 -15.72
N GLY A 189 -12.47 -8.00 -14.78
CA GLY A 189 -13.86 -8.39 -15.01
C GLY A 189 -14.49 -7.59 -16.15
N SER A 190 -15.60 -8.09 -16.68
CA SER A 190 -16.27 -7.46 -17.83
C SER A 190 -16.85 -6.09 -17.50
N THR A 191 -17.12 -5.77 -16.23
CA THR A 191 -17.74 -4.50 -15.84
C THR A 191 -16.70 -3.40 -15.66
N ILE A 192 -17.02 -2.20 -16.14
CA ILE A 192 -16.20 -1.01 -15.98
C ILE A 192 -17.01 0.19 -15.51
N GLU A 193 -16.31 1.08 -14.83
CA GLU A 193 -16.74 2.43 -14.48
C GLU A 193 -15.65 3.40 -14.89
N GLY A 194 -15.97 4.67 -15.04
CA GLY A 194 -14.94 5.65 -15.33
C GLY A 194 -15.39 7.09 -15.25
N LYS A 195 -14.43 7.99 -15.45
CA LYS A 195 -14.66 9.43 -15.49
C LYS A 195 -14.07 10.00 -16.76
N VAL A 196 -14.91 10.66 -17.55
CA VAL A 196 -14.52 11.44 -18.73
C VAL A 196 -14.50 12.91 -18.35
N VAL A 197 -13.42 13.62 -18.70
CA VAL A 197 -13.31 15.07 -18.52
C VAL A 197 -12.86 15.71 -19.82
N ASN A 198 -13.72 16.56 -20.39
CA ASN A 198 -13.37 17.38 -21.55
C ASN A 198 -12.30 18.41 -21.15
N THR A 199 -11.20 18.46 -21.88
CA THR A 199 -10.03 19.27 -21.51
C THR A 199 -10.23 20.77 -21.74
N ALA A 200 -11.15 21.15 -22.64
CA ALA A 200 -11.36 22.56 -22.97
C ALA A 200 -12.24 23.29 -21.94
N ASN A 201 -13.22 22.59 -21.36
CA ASN A 201 -14.25 23.20 -20.51
C ASN A 201 -14.45 22.50 -19.17
N ASN A 202 -13.67 21.46 -18.86
CA ASN A 202 -13.79 20.64 -17.64
C ASN A 202 -15.16 19.97 -17.45
N ASN A 203 -15.99 19.92 -18.48
CA ASN A 203 -17.24 19.17 -18.44
C ASN A 203 -16.96 17.70 -18.15
N THR A 204 -17.71 17.15 -17.21
CA THR A 204 -17.50 15.80 -16.71
C THR A 204 -18.68 14.90 -17.06
N HIS A 205 -18.37 13.65 -17.38
CA HIS A 205 -19.33 12.55 -17.45
C HIS A 205 -18.80 11.33 -16.70
N TYR A 206 -19.70 10.53 -16.16
CA TYR A 206 -19.37 9.23 -15.59
C TYR A 206 -19.71 8.12 -16.56
N LEU A 207 -18.72 7.27 -16.81
CA LEU A 207 -18.83 6.08 -17.64
C LEU A 207 -19.31 4.91 -16.78
N THR A 208 -20.29 4.17 -17.27
CA THR A 208 -20.55 2.78 -16.88
C THR A 208 -20.59 1.91 -18.13
N GLY A 209 -20.15 0.66 -18.06
CA GLY A 209 -20.17 -0.17 -19.25
C GLY A 209 -19.59 -1.55 -19.05
N THR A 210 -19.36 -2.21 -20.18
CA THR A 210 -18.73 -3.51 -20.24
C THR A 210 -17.61 -3.57 -21.28
N VAL A 211 -16.68 -4.49 -21.04
CA VAL A 211 -15.65 -4.89 -21.99
C VAL A 211 -15.70 -6.40 -22.20
N ALA A 212 -15.58 -6.81 -23.46
CA ALA A 212 -15.54 -8.22 -23.84
C ALA A 212 -14.40 -8.50 -24.83
N PRO A 213 -13.82 -9.71 -24.83
CA PRO A 213 -12.80 -10.10 -25.80
C PRO A 213 -13.34 -10.07 -27.23
N SER A 214 -12.54 -9.59 -28.17
CA SER A 214 -12.82 -9.63 -29.61
C SER A 214 -11.51 -9.88 -30.36
N GLY A 215 -11.21 -11.16 -30.60
CA GLY A 215 -9.92 -11.58 -31.15
C GLY A 215 -8.75 -11.17 -30.24
N LYS A 216 -7.77 -10.44 -30.80
CA LYS A 216 -6.62 -9.88 -30.05
C LYS A 216 -6.91 -8.53 -29.38
N CYS A 217 -8.16 -8.06 -29.49
CA CYS A 217 -8.61 -6.77 -29.01
C CYS A 217 -9.81 -6.95 -28.07
N CYS A 218 -10.37 -5.84 -27.63
CA CYS A 218 -11.41 -5.77 -26.63
C CYS A 218 -12.50 -4.81 -27.06
N LYS A 219 -13.74 -5.27 -27.09
CA LYS A 219 -14.89 -4.47 -27.42
C LYS A 219 -15.40 -3.78 -26.16
N LEU A 220 -15.35 -2.47 -26.14
CA LEU A 220 -15.94 -1.59 -25.13
C LEU A 220 -17.33 -1.18 -25.58
N VAL A 221 -18.31 -1.30 -24.69
CA VAL A 221 -19.65 -0.73 -24.83
C VAL A 221 -20.02 -0.08 -23.52
N GLY A 222 -20.47 1.17 -23.54
CA GLY A 222 -20.84 1.86 -22.31
C GLY A 222 -21.75 3.05 -22.54
N GLU A 223 -22.07 3.69 -21.44
CA GLU A 223 -22.92 4.87 -21.34
C GLU A 223 -22.20 5.93 -20.51
N LEU A 224 -22.18 7.15 -21.01
CA LEU A 224 -21.73 8.33 -20.28
C LEU A 224 -22.95 9.08 -19.77
N LYS A 225 -22.98 9.36 -18.47
CA LYS A 225 -23.99 10.22 -17.84
C LYS A 225 -23.36 11.52 -17.40
N GLY A 226 -24.00 12.63 -17.75
CA GLY A 226 -23.59 13.93 -17.26
C GLY A 226 -23.89 14.11 -15.76
N VAL A 227 -23.26 15.12 -15.16
CA VAL A 227 -23.28 15.32 -13.70
C VAL A 227 -24.40 16.28 -13.33
N HIS A 228 -25.20 15.91 -12.33
CA HIS A 228 -26.28 16.77 -11.82
C HIS A 228 -25.73 18.12 -11.35
N GLY A 229 -26.45 19.21 -11.65
CA GLY A 229 -26.02 20.58 -11.32
C GLY A 229 -24.89 21.13 -12.19
N THR A 230 -24.50 20.46 -13.27
CA THR A 230 -23.48 20.93 -14.23
C THR A 230 -24.08 21.13 -15.62
N PRO A 231 -23.36 21.77 -16.56
CA PRO A 231 -23.83 21.92 -17.94
C PRO A 231 -24.12 20.60 -18.67
N THR A 232 -23.58 19.46 -18.19
CA THR A 232 -23.85 18.14 -18.77
C THR A 232 -25.06 17.45 -18.14
N ALA A 233 -25.73 18.06 -17.15
CA ALA A 233 -26.85 17.44 -16.44
C ALA A 233 -27.93 16.95 -17.40
N GLY A 234 -28.31 15.68 -17.25
CA GLY A 234 -29.34 15.03 -18.09
C GLY A 234 -28.82 14.47 -19.42
N GLU A 235 -27.55 14.70 -19.79
CA GLU A 235 -26.95 14.05 -20.96
C GLU A 235 -26.74 12.54 -20.72
N VAL A 236 -27.12 11.75 -21.72
CA VAL A 236 -26.87 10.32 -21.80
C VAL A 236 -26.28 10.01 -23.16
N ILE A 237 -25.03 9.55 -23.19
CA ILE A 237 -24.27 9.32 -24.42
C ILE A 237 -23.84 7.85 -24.47
N GLN A 238 -24.27 7.13 -25.50
CA GLN A 238 -23.85 5.74 -25.73
C GLN A 238 -22.48 5.74 -26.40
N ILE A 239 -21.56 4.89 -25.94
CA ILE A 239 -20.22 4.76 -26.54
C ILE A 239 -19.91 3.31 -26.91
N LYS A 240 -19.14 3.14 -27.99
CA LYS A 240 -18.61 1.84 -28.44
C LYS A 240 -17.21 2.03 -29.00
N ALA A 241 -16.29 1.11 -28.73
CA ALA A 241 -14.93 1.14 -29.29
C ALA A 241 -14.30 -0.25 -29.32
N THR A 242 -13.30 -0.44 -30.18
CA THR A 242 -12.41 -1.60 -30.14
C THR A 242 -11.04 -1.15 -29.63
N LEU A 243 -10.63 -1.68 -28.48
CA LEU A 243 -9.33 -1.42 -27.88
C LEU A 243 -8.37 -2.55 -28.20
N CYS A 244 -7.24 -2.24 -28.81
CA CYS A 244 -6.17 -3.19 -29.11
C CYS A 244 -4.90 -2.80 -28.34
N LYS A 245 -3.98 -3.75 -28.11
CA LYS A 245 -2.66 -3.46 -27.53
C LYS A 245 -1.63 -3.14 -28.61
N LYS A 246 -0.88 -2.05 -28.44
CA LYS A 246 0.32 -1.72 -29.22
C LYS A 246 1.39 -1.19 -28.25
N GLY A 247 2.56 -1.82 -28.25
CA GLY A 247 3.63 -1.48 -27.30
C GLY A 247 3.23 -1.65 -25.84
N GLY A 248 2.40 -2.67 -25.54
CA GLY A 248 1.90 -2.95 -24.18
C GLY A 248 0.78 -2.03 -23.69
N LYS A 249 0.43 -0.97 -24.44
CA LYS A 249 -0.61 0.00 -24.09
C LYS A 249 -1.87 -0.21 -24.92
N TRP A 250 -3.03 0.03 -24.31
CA TRP A 250 -4.31 0.00 -25.00
C TRP A 250 -4.54 1.26 -25.83
N PHE A 251 -5.11 1.10 -27.01
CA PHE A 251 -5.50 2.20 -27.88
C PHE A 251 -6.76 1.83 -28.68
N SER A 252 -7.52 2.83 -29.10
CA SER A 252 -8.64 2.69 -30.05
C SER A 252 -8.60 3.84 -31.05
N THR A 253 -8.92 3.53 -32.31
CA THR A 253 -9.04 4.50 -33.40
C THR A 253 -10.43 4.49 -34.05
N ASP A 254 -11.34 3.68 -33.51
CA ASP A 254 -12.65 3.36 -34.08
C ASP A 254 -13.81 3.66 -33.11
N GLY A 255 -13.53 4.45 -32.07
CA GLY A 255 -14.52 4.84 -31.07
C GLY A 255 -15.66 5.62 -31.71
N THR A 256 -16.89 5.34 -31.27
CA THR A 256 -18.10 6.04 -31.69
C THR A 256 -18.93 6.40 -30.47
N TYR A 257 -19.56 7.57 -30.50
CA TYR A 257 -20.52 7.99 -29.50
C TYR A 257 -21.83 8.46 -30.14
N THR A 258 -22.94 8.20 -29.45
CA THR A 258 -24.28 8.58 -29.88
C THR A 258 -24.97 9.34 -28.76
N ASN A 259 -25.38 10.57 -29.06
CA ASN A 259 -26.16 11.42 -28.17
C ASN A 259 -27.46 11.79 -28.88
N ALA A 260 -28.60 11.39 -28.32
CA ALA A 260 -29.91 11.63 -28.93
C ALA A 260 -30.33 13.11 -28.91
N THR A 261 -29.84 13.88 -27.93
CA THR A 261 -30.19 15.29 -27.73
C THR A 261 -29.10 16.26 -28.16
N GLY A 262 -27.93 15.75 -28.56
CA GLY A 262 -26.77 16.55 -28.93
C GLY A 262 -25.98 15.99 -30.11
N CYS A 263 -24.68 16.23 -30.10
CA CYS A 263 -23.77 15.75 -31.14
C CYS A 263 -23.40 14.28 -30.95
N SER A 264 -23.39 13.55 -32.06
CA SER A 264 -22.86 12.19 -32.16
C SER A 264 -21.59 12.23 -33.01
N GLY A 265 -20.69 11.27 -32.85
CA GLY A 265 -19.40 11.36 -33.53
C GLY A 265 -18.48 10.18 -33.30
N THR A 266 -17.20 10.44 -33.50
CA THR A 266 -16.12 9.46 -33.34
C THR A 266 -15.10 9.91 -32.30
N PHE A 267 -14.40 8.97 -31.70
CA PHE A 267 -13.32 9.27 -30.77
C PHE A 267 -12.16 8.28 -30.90
N THR A 268 -11.00 8.72 -30.42
CA THR A 268 -9.80 7.87 -30.27
C THR A 268 -9.39 7.82 -28.81
N LEU A 269 -8.68 6.76 -28.41
CA LEU A 269 -8.12 6.58 -27.07
C LEU A 269 -6.68 6.11 -27.14
N LYS A 270 -5.86 6.58 -26.21
CA LYS A 270 -4.50 6.12 -25.97
C LYS A 270 -4.21 6.04 -24.47
N GLN A 271 -3.85 4.86 -23.98
CA GLN A 271 -3.50 4.65 -22.58
C GLN A 271 -2.18 5.36 -22.25
N LYS A 272 -2.09 5.92 -21.03
CA LYS A 272 -0.91 6.62 -20.50
C LYS A 272 0.24 5.68 -20.15
#